data_AF-A0A0H3KS08-F1
#
_entry.id   AF-A0A0H3KS08-F1
#
_cell.length_a   1.000
_cell.length_b   1.000
_cell.length_c   1.000
_cell.angle_alpha   90.00
_cell.angle_beta   90.00
_cell.angle_gamma   90.00
#
_symmetry.space_group_name_H-M   'P 1'
#
loop_
_entity.id
_entity.type
_entity.pdbx_description
1 polymer ?
#
loop_
_entity_poly.entity_id
_entity_poly.type
_entity_poly.pdbx_seq_one_letter_code
_entity_poly.pdbx_strand_id
1 'polypeptide(L)'
;MNRLIVALALFAAAPVHGEPSLSETIAAPWNTYIFVSSRMPLQSIIQVTREASRAHAVIVLTGFAGEEPTLTSTQRYAADINRACCTTQPARWIVDPVLTRRYGVTAAPSFVIAHGASENPGEFSKVAGDMSLSQALKFFAQNSRLPSARDYASKLYYATYGTKY
;
A
#
# COMPACT_ATOMS: atom_id res chain seq x y z
N MET A 1 -21.09 -61.15 -22.24
CA MET A 1 -21.75 -59.86 -22.55
C MET A 1 -22.65 -59.56 -21.37
N ASN A 2 -22.54 -58.53 -20.54
CA ASN A 2 -22.17 -57.12 -20.71
C ASN A 2 -21.51 -56.59 -19.41
N ARG A 3 -20.47 -55.76 -19.54
CA ARG A 3 -19.91 -54.97 -18.43
C ARG A 3 -20.58 -53.59 -18.45
N LEU A 4 -21.29 -53.23 -17.38
CA LEU A 4 -21.81 -51.88 -17.14
C LEU A 4 -20.72 -51.06 -16.44
N ILE A 5 -20.18 -50.06 -17.14
CA ILE A 5 -19.28 -49.05 -16.59
C ILE A 5 -20.14 -47.86 -16.18
N VAL A 6 -20.17 -47.55 -14.88
CA VAL A 6 -20.78 -46.32 -14.35
C VAL A 6 -19.72 -45.22 -14.44
N ALA A 7 -19.95 -44.23 -15.30
CA ALA A 7 -19.10 -43.05 -15.40
C ALA A 7 -19.48 -42.05 -14.29
N LEU A 8 -18.59 -41.86 -13.32
CA LEU A 8 -18.70 -40.84 -12.29
C LEU A 8 -18.18 -39.51 -12.85
N ALA A 9 -19.07 -38.59 -13.20
CA ALA A 9 -18.69 -37.24 -13.61
C ALA A 9 -18.42 -36.39 -12.35
N LEU A 10 -17.15 -36.15 -12.02
CA LEU A 10 -16.76 -35.10 -11.09
C LEU A 10 -16.88 -33.74 -11.79
N PHE A 11 -17.92 -32.98 -11.44
CA PHE A 11 -17.94 -31.55 -11.71
C PHE A 11 -16.96 -30.86 -10.75
N ALA A 12 -15.85 -30.36 -11.29
CA ALA A 12 -14.97 -29.45 -10.56
C ALA A 12 -15.69 -28.10 -10.43
N ALA A 13 -16.19 -27.79 -9.23
CA ALA A 13 -16.70 -26.46 -8.91
C ALA A 13 -15.55 -25.45 -8.96
N ALA A 14 -15.68 -24.43 -9.79
CA ALA A 14 -14.78 -23.28 -9.77
C ALA A 14 -14.87 -22.56 -8.41
N PRO A 15 -13.77 -22.00 -7.88
CA PRO A 15 -13.83 -21.25 -6.63
C PRO A 15 -14.68 -20.00 -6.82
N VAL A 16 -15.83 -19.95 -6.15
CA VAL A 16 -16.64 -18.74 -5.99
C VAL A 16 -15.84 -17.81 -5.07
N HIS A 17 -15.36 -16.68 -5.60
CA HIS A 17 -14.87 -15.59 -4.77
C HIS A 17 -16.07 -14.94 -4.06
N GLY A 18 -16.37 -15.41 -2.84
CA GLY A 18 -17.39 -14.82 -1.98
C GLY A 18 -16.94 -13.44 -1.49
N GLU A 19 -17.90 -12.51 -1.37
CA GLU A 19 -17.67 -11.23 -0.70
C GLU A 19 -17.23 -11.48 0.75
N PRO A 20 -16.25 -10.71 1.26
CA PRO A 20 -15.78 -10.88 2.64
C PRO A 20 -16.93 -10.65 3.63
N SER A 21 -16.96 -11.42 4.71
CA SER A 21 -17.97 -11.26 5.76
C SER A 21 -17.87 -9.88 6.42
N LEU A 22 -18.98 -9.39 7.01
CA LEU A 22 -18.98 -8.14 7.77
C LEU A 22 -17.95 -8.15 8.91
N SER A 23 -17.77 -9.30 9.56
CA SER A 23 -16.76 -9.50 10.60
C SER A 23 -15.32 -9.40 10.08
N GLU A 24 -15.02 -10.00 8.92
CA GLU A 24 -13.69 -9.89 8.29
C GLU A 24 -13.43 -8.48 7.81
N THR A 25 -14.47 -7.81 7.33
CA THR A 25 -14.39 -6.40 6.93
C THR A 25 -14.04 -5.55 8.16
N ILE A 26 -14.72 -5.70 9.30
CA ILE A 26 -14.43 -4.93 10.52
C ILE A 26 -13.03 -5.23 11.09
N ALA A 27 -12.56 -6.47 10.99
CA ALA A 27 -11.26 -6.90 11.51
C ALA A 27 -10.08 -6.63 10.55
N ALA A 28 -10.36 -6.17 9.33
CA ALA A 28 -9.33 -5.98 8.32
C ALA A 28 -8.30 -4.93 8.77
N PRO A 29 -6.99 -5.21 8.63
CA PRO A 29 -5.98 -4.25 9.04
C PRO A 29 -6.02 -3.02 8.13
N TRP A 30 -5.83 -1.85 8.73
CA TRP A 30 -5.55 -0.63 8.00
C TRP A 30 -4.11 -0.63 7.50
N ASN A 31 -3.94 -0.25 6.23
CA ASN A 31 -2.64 -0.13 5.59
C ASN A 31 -2.39 1.31 5.17
N THR A 32 -1.13 1.74 5.33
CA THR A 32 -0.64 3.00 4.76
C THR A 32 0.32 2.68 3.63
N TYR A 33 0.00 3.16 2.44
CA TYR A 33 0.82 3.02 1.23
C TYR A 33 1.37 4.37 0.80
N ILE A 34 2.63 4.39 0.37
CA ILE A 34 3.24 5.55 -0.25
C ILE A 34 3.75 5.15 -1.62
N PHE A 35 3.09 5.67 -2.65
CA PHE A 35 3.43 5.43 -4.03
C PHE A 35 4.55 6.38 -4.43
N VAL A 36 5.67 5.82 -4.89
CA VAL A 36 6.85 6.58 -5.31
C VAL A 36 7.28 6.13 -6.70
N SER A 37 7.94 7.04 -7.42
CA SER A 37 8.56 6.76 -8.71
C SER A 37 10.07 6.90 -8.58
N SER A 38 10.83 6.05 -9.28
CA SER A 38 12.28 6.18 -9.42
C SER A 38 12.72 7.48 -10.11
N ARG A 39 11.79 8.20 -10.75
CA ARG A 39 12.01 9.52 -11.35
C ARG A 39 11.94 10.68 -10.36
N MET A 40 11.48 10.44 -9.13
CA MET A 40 11.49 11.47 -8.08
C MET A 40 12.94 11.82 -7.70
N PRO A 41 13.21 13.05 -7.21
CA PRO A 41 14.52 13.40 -6.70
C PRO A 41 14.95 12.46 -5.56
N LEU A 42 16.21 12.00 -5.58
CA LEU A 42 16.72 11.04 -4.61
C LEU A 42 16.51 11.49 -3.16
N GLN A 43 16.70 12.78 -2.88
CA GLN A 43 16.49 13.33 -1.54
C GLN A 43 15.03 13.26 -1.09
N SER A 44 14.07 13.53 -1.99
CA SER A 44 12.64 13.40 -1.69
C SER A 44 12.28 11.94 -1.38
N ILE A 45 12.85 10.99 -2.12
CA ILE A 45 12.64 9.55 -1.88
C ILE A 45 13.21 9.14 -0.52
N ILE A 46 14.45 9.53 -0.20
CA ILE A 46 15.07 9.25 1.11
C ILE A 46 14.22 9.83 2.26
N GLN A 47 13.70 11.05 2.11
CA GLN A 47 12.84 11.67 3.11
C GLN A 47 11.54 10.89 3.31
N VAL A 48 10.84 10.57 2.22
CA VAL A 48 9.61 9.76 2.27
C VAL A 48 9.87 8.37 2.85
N THR A 49 10.98 7.73 2.50
CA THR A 49 11.35 6.41 3.04
C THR A 49 11.62 6.45 4.54
N ARG A 50 12.25 7.51 5.03
CA ARG A 50 12.45 7.72 6.48
C ARG A 50 11.13 7.83 7.23
N GLU A 51 10.15 8.51 6.66
CA GLU A 51 8.81 8.59 7.24
C GLU A 51 8.05 7.26 7.15
N ALA A 52 8.16 6.56 6.02
CA ALA A 52 7.55 5.25 5.83
C ALA A 52 8.07 4.23 6.85
N SER A 53 9.39 4.20 7.08
CA SER A 53 10.04 3.35 8.08
C SER A 53 9.44 3.57 9.47
N ARG A 54 9.38 4.84 9.92
CA ARG A 54 8.86 5.21 11.25
C ARG A 54 7.36 4.91 11.40
N ALA A 55 6.59 5.11 10.34
CA ALA A 55 5.14 4.89 10.33
C ALA A 55 4.73 3.45 10.01
N HIS A 56 5.69 2.54 9.78
CA HIS A 56 5.44 1.20 9.25
C HIS A 56 4.61 1.19 7.94
N ALA A 57 4.72 2.25 7.14
CA ALA A 57 4.05 2.35 5.85
C ALA A 57 4.79 1.54 4.79
N VAL A 58 4.04 1.05 3.80
CA VAL A 58 4.57 0.30 2.67
C VAL A 58 4.83 1.23 1.51
N ILE A 59 6.06 1.24 0.99
CA ILE A 59 6.43 1.97 -0.20
C ILE A 59 6.08 1.12 -1.42
N VAL A 60 5.28 1.69 -2.32
CA VAL A 60 4.88 1.06 -3.57
C VAL A 60 5.59 1.76 -4.72
N LEU A 61 6.49 1.04 -5.39
CA LEU A 61 7.13 1.52 -6.60
C LEU A 61 6.17 1.40 -7.78
N THR A 62 5.93 2.51 -8.48
CA THR A 62 5.02 2.55 -9.65
C THR A 62 5.65 1.96 -10.92
N GLY A 63 6.82 1.34 -10.81
CA GLY A 63 7.57 0.73 -11.90
C GLY A 63 8.91 0.17 -11.40
N PHE A 64 9.64 -0.53 -12.26
CA PHE A 64 11.00 -0.97 -11.91
C PHE A 64 11.96 0.22 -11.77
N ALA A 65 12.93 0.07 -10.87
CA ALA A 65 13.89 1.10 -10.51
C ALA A 65 15.33 0.64 -10.76
N GLY A 66 16.25 1.61 -10.74
CA GLY A 66 17.67 1.44 -11.03
C GLY A 66 17.99 1.61 -12.52
N GLU A 67 19.23 1.30 -12.90
CA GLU A 67 19.75 1.53 -14.26
C GLU A 67 19.06 0.65 -15.30
N GLU A 68 18.77 -0.60 -14.92
CA GLU A 68 18.02 -1.55 -15.73
C GLU A 68 16.64 -1.83 -15.11
N PRO A 69 15.58 -2.03 -15.91
CA PRO A 69 14.22 -2.30 -15.41
C PRO A 69 14.05 -3.78 -14.98
N THR A 70 14.92 -4.26 -14.11
CA THR A 70 14.90 -5.64 -13.59
C THR A 70 14.52 -5.67 -12.11
N LEU A 71 14.05 -6.84 -11.66
CA LEU A 71 13.74 -7.06 -10.24
C LEU A 71 14.99 -6.88 -9.37
N THR A 72 16.14 -7.38 -9.80
CA THR A 72 17.40 -7.26 -9.06
C THR A 72 17.86 -5.81 -8.93
N SER A 73 17.77 -5.03 -10.02
CA SER A 73 18.07 -3.59 -10.00
C SER A 73 17.15 -2.85 -9.02
N THR A 74 15.86 -3.19 -9.02
CA THR A 74 14.86 -2.61 -8.11
C THR A 74 15.12 -2.97 -6.64
N GLN A 75 15.54 -4.20 -6.36
CA GLN A 75 15.91 -4.63 -5.01
C GLN A 75 17.13 -3.88 -4.49
N ARG A 76 18.17 -3.71 -5.33
CA ARG A 76 19.36 -2.91 -4.97
C ARG A 76 18.97 -1.46 -4.70
N TYR A 77 18.18 -0.86 -5.58
CA TYR A 77 17.68 0.50 -5.41
C TYR A 77 16.97 0.70 -4.05
N ALA A 78 16.03 -0.18 -3.70
CA ALA A 78 15.35 -0.13 -2.41
C ALA A 78 16.30 -0.33 -1.22
N ALA A 79 17.27 -1.25 -1.35
CA ALA A 79 18.27 -1.49 -0.32
C ALA A 79 19.19 -0.28 -0.11
N ASP A 80 19.61 0.39 -1.18
CA ASP A 80 20.49 1.56 -1.14
C ASP A 80 19.81 2.74 -0.40
N ILE A 81 18.53 2.98 -0.69
CA ILE A 81 17.74 4.01 0.00
C ILE A 81 17.55 3.64 1.49
N ASN A 82 17.22 2.38 1.79
CA ASN A 82 17.10 1.94 3.19
C ASN A 82 18.43 2.09 3.95
N ARG A 83 19.58 1.81 3.33
CA ARG A 83 20.90 2.05 3.94
C ARG A 83 21.17 3.55 4.18
N ALA A 84 20.64 4.43 3.34
CA ALA A 84 20.82 5.87 3.48
C ALA A 84 20.04 6.51 4.64
N CYS A 85 18.97 5.88 5.15
CA CYS A 85 18.12 6.49 6.18
C CYS A 85 17.70 5.61 7.35
N CYS A 86 17.70 4.29 7.18
CA CYS A 86 16.74 3.42 7.85
C CYS A 86 17.35 2.06 8.20
N THR A 87 18.62 2.01 8.59
CA THR A 87 19.38 0.75 8.81
C THR A 87 18.82 -0.10 9.95
N THR A 88 18.35 0.52 11.04
CA THR A 88 17.78 -0.18 12.19
C THR A 88 16.35 -0.66 11.94
N GLN A 89 15.59 0.08 11.12
CA GLN A 89 14.21 -0.23 10.78
C GLN A 89 13.98 0.08 9.30
N PRO A 90 14.30 -0.86 8.39
CA PRO A 90 14.13 -0.64 6.96
C PRO A 90 12.67 -0.43 6.59
N ALA A 91 12.39 0.47 5.64
CA ALA A 91 11.05 0.58 5.09
C ALA A 91 10.74 -0.66 4.23
N ARG A 92 9.46 -1.05 4.18
CA ARG A 92 8.99 -2.15 3.32
C ARG A 92 8.73 -1.61 1.91
N TRP A 93 9.29 -2.29 0.91
CA TRP A 93 9.13 -1.95 -0.51
C TRP A 93 8.40 -3.06 -1.25
N ILE A 94 7.49 -2.68 -2.14
CA ILE A 94 6.83 -3.59 -3.09
C ILE A 94 6.74 -2.95 -4.48
N VAL A 95 6.66 -3.79 -5.51
CA VAL A 95 6.23 -3.38 -6.85
C VAL A 95 4.86 -4.02 -7.06
N ASP A 96 3.81 -3.21 -7.08
CA ASP A 96 2.44 -3.71 -7.22
C ASP A 96 1.62 -2.83 -8.17
N PRO A 97 1.51 -3.24 -9.45
CA PRO A 97 0.70 -2.50 -10.42
C PRO A 97 -0.81 -2.66 -10.17
N VAL A 98 -1.26 -3.69 -9.43
CA VAL A 98 -2.66 -3.87 -9.05
C VAL A 98 -3.05 -2.79 -8.05
N LEU A 99 -2.26 -2.56 -7.00
CA LEU A 99 -2.51 -1.49 -6.02
C LEU A 99 -2.47 -0.09 -6.67
N THR A 100 -1.56 0.12 -7.62
CA THR A 100 -1.45 1.39 -8.36
C THR A 100 -2.74 1.68 -9.14
N ARG A 101 -3.30 0.68 -9.82
CA ARG A 101 -4.59 0.81 -10.52
C ARG A 101 -5.77 0.95 -9.56
N ARG A 102 -5.83 0.11 -8.53
CA ARG A 102 -6.90 0.08 -7.52
C ARG A 102 -7.16 1.46 -6.91
N TYR A 103 -6.10 2.16 -6.52
CA TYR A 103 -6.24 3.48 -5.89
C TYR A 103 -6.17 4.64 -6.91
N GLY A 104 -6.12 4.33 -8.21
CA GLY A 104 -6.06 5.33 -9.29
C GLY A 104 -4.86 6.27 -9.15
N VAL A 105 -3.68 5.74 -8.86
CA VAL A 105 -2.46 6.53 -8.68
C VAL A 105 -1.89 6.89 -10.05
N THR A 106 -1.92 8.19 -10.35
CA THR A 106 -1.44 8.76 -11.63
C THR A 106 -0.23 9.68 -11.47
N ALA A 107 0.14 10.00 -10.23
CA ALA A 107 1.27 10.87 -9.89
C ALA A 107 2.02 10.33 -8.66
N ALA A 108 3.31 10.64 -8.56
CA ALA A 108 4.15 10.32 -7.42
C ALA A 108 4.77 11.61 -6.84
N PRO A 109 4.83 11.77 -5.50
CA PRO A 109 4.31 10.82 -4.52
C PRO A 109 2.78 10.88 -4.40
N SER A 110 2.19 9.73 -4.09
CA SER A 110 0.78 9.63 -3.65
C SER A 110 0.73 8.84 -2.35
N PHE A 111 -0.08 9.30 -1.42
CA PHE A 111 -0.29 8.67 -0.12
C PHE A 111 -1.68 8.07 -0.10
N VAL A 112 -1.80 6.85 0.43
CA VAL A 112 -3.08 6.16 0.56
C VAL A 112 -3.17 5.53 1.95
N ILE A 113 -4.32 5.70 2.59
CA ILE A 113 -4.74 4.87 3.72
C ILE A 113 -5.95 4.06 3.28
N ALA A 114 -5.89 2.74 3.47
CA ALA A 114 -6.91 1.83 2.98
C ALA A 114 -7.21 0.75 4.01
N HIS A 115 -8.46 0.30 4.02
CA HIS A 115 -8.93 -0.78 4.86
C HIS A 115 -9.06 -2.08 4.07
N GLY A 116 -8.37 -3.13 4.52
CA GLY A 116 -8.41 -4.43 3.83
C GLY A 116 -7.93 -4.40 2.38
N ALA A 117 -8.50 -5.27 1.55
CA ALA A 117 -8.12 -5.44 0.14
C ALA A 117 -9.16 -4.86 -0.84
N SER A 118 -10.09 -4.03 -0.35
CA SER A 118 -11.21 -3.53 -1.16
C SER A 118 -10.78 -2.54 -2.22
N GLU A 119 -11.44 -2.61 -3.37
CA GLU A 119 -11.26 -1.67 -4.48
C GLU A 119 -12.28 -0.52 -4.43
N ASN A 120 -13.17 -0.55 -3.44
CA ASN A 120 -14.22 0.44 -3.27
C ASN A 120 -13.62 1.82 -2.92
N PRO A 121 -13.89 2.88 -3.71
CA PRO A 121 -13.48 4.25 -3.39
C PRO A 121 -14.01 4.75 -2.04
N GLY A 122 -15.07 4.15 -1.49
CA GLY A 122 -15.58 4.41 -0.15
C GLY A 122 -14.78 3.77 0.98
N GLU A 123 -13.68 3.07 0.70
CA GLU A 123 -12.91 2.30 1.70
C GLU A 123 -11.42 2.71 1.78
N PHE A 124 -11.04 3.76 1.05
CA PHE A 124 -9.71 4.35 1.16
C PHE A 124 -9.74 5.88 1.07
N SER A 125 -8.66 6.53 1.51
CA SER A 125 -8.41 7.95 1.30
C SER A 125 -7.06 8.13 0.61
N LYS A 126 -7.00 9.03 -0.36
CA LYS A 126 -5.80 9.30 -1.16
C LYS A 126 -5.54 10.80 -1.26
N VAL A 127 -4.27 11.19 -1.17
CA VAL A 127 -3.80 12.53 -1.52
C VAL A 127 -2.51 12.40 -2.34
N ALA A 128 -2.36 13.23 -3.35
CA ALA A 128 -1.18 13.29 -4.19
C ALA A 128 -0.60 14.71 -4.15
N GLY A 129 0.72 14.82 -4.24
CA GLY A 129 1.42 16.11 -4.25
C GLY A 129 2.76 16.04 -3.54
N ASP A 130 3.60 17.04 -3.78
CA ASP A 130 4.92 17.16 -3.16
C ASP A 130 4.76 17.56 -1.68
N MET A 131 4.65 16.55 -0.82
CA MET A 131 4.43 16.69 0.62
C MET A 131 5.02 15.52 1.40
N SER A 132 5.17 15.68 2.70
CA SER A 132 5.55 14.62 3.63
C SER A 132 4.38 13.69 3.96
N LEU A 133 4.67 12.49 4.50
CA LEU A 133 3.66 11.62 5.08
C LEU A 133 2.98 12.30 6.28
N SER A 134 3.71 13.08 7.09
CA SER A 134 3.10 13.83 8.19
C SER A 134 2.02 14.80 7.70
N GLN A 135 2.27 15.53 6.61
CA GLN A 135 1.31 16.41 5.96
C GLN A 135 0.13 15.63 5.37
N ALA A 136 0.39 14.50 4.70
CA ALA A 136 -0.65 13.64 4.16
C ALA A 136 -1.57 13.07 5.25
N LEU A 137 -1.01 12.60 6.38
CA LEU A 137 -1.78 12.10 7.51
C LEU A 137 -2.62 13.21 8.17
N LYS A 138 -2.05 14.41 8.34
CA LYS A 138 -2.81 15.58 8.80
C LYS A 138 -3.97 15.89 7.84
N PHE A 139 -3.69 15.89 6.54
CA PHE A 139 -4.72 16.10 5.52
C PHE A 139 -5.84 15.07 5.61
N PHE A 140 -5.52 13.78 5.73
CA PHE A 140 -6.52 12.73 5.88
C PHE A 140 -7.34 12.88 7.14
N ALA A 141 -6.70 13.16 8.27
CA ALA A 141 -7.38 13.28 9.54
C ALA A 141 -8.37 14.45 9.59
N GLN A 142 -8.08 15.53 8.84
CA GLN A 142 -8.94 16.71 8.77
C GLN A 142 -10.00 16.62 7.67
N ASN A 143 -9.64 16.09 6.49
CA ASN A 143 -10.41 16.26 5.26
C ASN A 143 -10.94 14.96 4.64
N SER A 144 -10.59 13.79 5.18
CA SER A 144 -11.13 12.54 4.64
C SER A 144 -12.65 12.48 4.83
N ARG A 145 -13.33 12.03 3.77
CA ARG A 145 -14.78 11.76 3.79
C ARG A 145 -15.15 10.51 4.59
N LEU A 146 -14.15 9.68 4.93
CA LEU A 146 -14.33 8.43 5.66
C LEU A 146 -13.98 8.66 7.14
N PRO A 147 -14.95 8.60 8.08
CA PRO A 147 -14.68 8.76 9.50
C PRO A 147 -13.58 7.84 10.02
N SER A 148 -13.62 6.57 9.63
CA SER A 148 -12.62 5.57 10.01
C SER A 148 -11.21 5.89 9.51
N ALA A 149 -11.08 6.46 8.31
CA ALA A 149 -9.80 6.89 7.76
C ALA A 149 -9.25 8.12 8.53
N ARG A 150 -10.12 9.05 8.95
CA ARG A 150 -9.72 10.19 9.80
C ARG A 150 -9.16 9.72 11.14
N ASP A 151 -9.85 8.78 11.77
CA ASP A 151 -9.45 8.22 13.06
C ASP A 151 -8.13 7.45 12.96
N TYR A 152 -7.99 6.62 11.92
CA TYR A 152 -6.75 5.90 11.65
C TYR A 152 -5.58 6.86 11.40
N ALA A 153 -5.76 7.87 10.55
CA ALA A 153 -4.72 8.86 10.25
C ALA A 153 -4.29 9.64 11.51
N SER A 154 -5.24 10.02 12.37
CA SER A 154 -4.96 10.70 13.64
C SER A 154 -4.11 9.84 14.57
N LYS A 155 -4.49 8.57 14.73
CA LYS A 155 -3.77 7.60 15.57
C LYS A 155 -2.38 7.33 15.03
N LEU A 156 -2.25 7.10 13.72
CA LEU A 156 -0.97 6.84 13.09
C LEU A 156 -0.03 8.05 13.18
N TYR A 157 -0.54 9.26 12.97
CA TYR A 157 0.24 10.49 13.14
C TYR A 157 0.81 10.57 14.56
N TYR A 158 -0.05 10.42 15.57
CA TYR A 158 0.38 10.51 16.97
C TYR A 158 1.40 9.41 17.32
N ALA A 159 1.16 8.17 16.89
CA ALA A 159 2.07 7.05 17.12
C ALA A 159 3.45 7.27 16.45
N THR A 160 3.49 7.92 15.28
CA THR A 160 4.72 8.13 14.51
C THR A 160 5.51 9.35 14.99
N TYR A 161 4.82 10.44 15.34
CA TYR A 161 5.45 11.76 15.57
C TYR A 161 5.32 12.26 17.01
N GLY A 162 4.64 11.54 17.90
CA GLY A 162 4.56 11.82 19.34
C GLY A 162 3.83 13.11 19.73
N THR A 163 3.23 13.81 18.76
CA THR A 163 2.57 15.11 18.94
C THR A 163 1.22 15.13 18.26
N LYS A 164 0.30 15.98 18.74
CA LYS A 164 -0.91 16.36 17.99
C LYS A 164 -0.55 17.45 16.98
N TYR A 165 -1.22 17.46 15.83
CA TYR A 165 -0.97 18.40 14.73
C TYR A 165 -1.97 19.55 14.66
#